data_AF-A0A9P0LBI7-F1
#
_entry.id   AF-A0A9P0LBI7-F1
#
_cell.length_a   1.000
_cell.length_b   1.000
_cell.length_c   1.000
_cell.angle_alpha   90.00
_cell.angle_beta   90.00
_cell.angle_gamma   90.00
#
_symmetry.space_group_name_H-M   'P 1'
#
loop_
_entity.id
_entity.type
_entity.pdbx_description
1 polymer ?
#
loop_
_entity_poly.entity_id
_entity_poly.type
_entity_poly.pdbx_seq_one_letter_code
_entity_poly.pdbx_strand_id
1 'polypeptide(L)' 'MLTRLTERHFPSIIPPTTKAKPTNRCVLCAERKKRKESRYWCPESRTGLCPAPCSGIYHTKA' A
#
# COMPACT_ATOMS: atom_id res chain seq x y z
N MET A 1 7.58 22.07 19.63
CA MET A 1 8.08 21.44 18.40
C MET A 1 7.03 20.48 17.88
N LEU A 2 6.42 20.77 16.72
CA LEU A 2 5.60 19.78 16.02
C LEU A 2 6.57 18.78 15.37
N THR A 3 6.81 17.65 16.03
CA THR A 3 7.45 16.49 15.41
C THR A 3 6.51 16.00 14.31
N ARG A 4 6.65 16.59 13.13
CA ARG A 4 5.97 16.17 11.92
C ARG A 4 6.50 14.77 11.64
N LEU A 5 5.78 13.72 12.08
CA LEU A 5 6.10 12.31 11.87
C LEU A 5 6.69 12.14 10.46
N THR A 6 8.01 11.96 10.40
CA THR A 6 8.82 12.17 9.20
C THR A 6 8.73 11.01 8.21
N GLU A 7 8.22 9.86 8.67
CA GLU A 7 8.12 8.63 7.88
C GLU A 7 6.65 8.34 7.54
N ARG A 8 6.01 9.27 6.82
CA ARG A 8 4.67 9.01 6.26
C ARG A 8 4.84 8.25 4.95
N HIS A 9 4.61 6.95 5.01
CA HIS A 9 4.46 6.12 3.83
C HIS A 9 3.25 6.57 3.00
N PHE A 10 3.50 7.20 1.85
CA PHE A 10 2.44 7.62 0.93
C PHE A 10 2.16 6.52 -0.10
N PRO A 11 0.90 6.06 -0.27
CA PRO A 11 0.55 5.15 -1.34
C PRO A 11 0.83 5.79 -2.70
N SER A 12 1.63 5.13 -3.52
CA SER A 12 1.88 5.49 -4.91
C SER A 12 1.21 4.49 -5.84
N ILE A 13 1.10 4.82 -7.12
CA ILE A 13 0.63 3.90 -8.15
C ILE A 13 1.82 3.05 -8.62
N ILE A 14 1.58 1.77 -8.87
CA ILE A 14 2.60 0.87 -9.41
C ILE A 14 2.98 1.40 -10.80
N PRO A 15 4.27 1.68 -11.05
CA PRO A 15 4.72 2.17 -12.35
C PRO A 15 4.39 1.14 -13.44
N PRO A 16 4.06 1.60 -14.65
CA PRO A 16 3.77 0.70 -15.76
C PRO A 16 4.99 -0.15 -16.06
N THR A 17 4.78 -1.46 -16.17
CA THR A 17 5.77 -2.43 -16.64
C THR A 17 5.32 -2.91 -18.02
N THR A 18 5.30 -4.22 -18.27
CA THR A 18 4.72 -4.82 -19.49
C THR A 18 3.20 -4.69 -19.57
N LYS A 19 2.51 -4.49 -18.43
CA LYS A 19 1.06 -4.25 -18.39
C LYS A 19 0.80 -2.76 -18.20
N ALA A 20 -0.17 -2.22 -18.95
CA ALA A 20 -0.58 -0.81 -18.85
C ALA A 20 -1.17 -0.45 -17.47
N LYS A 21 -1.77 -1.42 -16.77
CA LYS A 21 -2.36 -1.24 -15.44
C LYS A 21 -1.90 -2.37 -14.51
N PRO A 22 -0.65 -2.34 -14.03
CA PRO A 22 -0.16 -3.37 -13.13
C PRO A 22 -0.87 -3.27 -11.78
N THR A 23 -1.16 -4.43 -11.21
CA THR A 23 -1.81 -4.58 -9.90
C THR A 23 -0.98 -5.52 -9.03
N ASN A 24 -0.92 -5.21 -7.73
CA ASN A 24 -0.34 -6.08 -6.71
C ASN A 24 -1.41 -6.53 -5.72
N ARG A 25 -1.19 -7.69 -5.10
CA ARG A 25 -2.10 -8.20 -4.07
C ARG A 25 -1.97 -7.38 -2.79
N CYS A 26 -3.10 -7.01 -2.20
CA CYS A 26 -3.11 -6.37 -0.88
C CYS A 26 -2.78 -7.39 0.21
N VAL A 27 -1.70 -7.15 0.97
CA VAL A 27 -1.23 -8.05 2.04
C VAL A 27 -2.29 -8.23 3.13
N LEU A 28 -2.85 -7.12 3.65
CA LEU A 28 -3.90 -7.16 4.68
C LEU A 28 -5.19 -7.84 4.20
N CYS A 29 -5.55 -7.72 2.91
CA CYS A 29 -6.70 -8.45 2.39
C CYS A 29 -6.39 -9.95 2.29
N ALA A 30 -5.18 -10.30 1.88
CA ALA A 30 -4.73 -11.68 1.78
C ALA A 30 -4.79 -12.39 3.15
N GLU A 31 -4.33 -11.74 4.22
CA GLU A 31 -4.44 -12.23 5.61
C GLU A 31 -5.89 -12.50 6.00
N ARG A 32 -6.82 -11.65 5.58
CA ARG A 32 -8.27 -11.82 5.81
C ARG A 32 -8.92 -12.82 4.86
N LYS A 33 -8.15 -13.66 4.17
CA LYS A 33 -8.60 -14.61 3.13
C LYS A 33 -9.40 -13.95 1.99
N LYS A 34 -9.22 -12.65 1.76
CA LYS A 34 -9.82 -11.90 0.65
C LYS A 34 -8.80 -11.71 -0.45
N ARG A 35 -9.12 -12.11 -1.68
CA ARG A 35 -8.32 -11.75 -2.84
C ARG A 35 -8.71 -10.36 -3.30
N LYS A 36 -7.85 -9.37 -3.04
CA LYS A 36 -8.01 -8.01 -3.55
C LYS A 36 -6.69 -7.54 -4.15
N GLU A 37 -6.76 -7.09 -5.39
CA GLU A 37 -5.65 -6.53 -6.12
C GLU A 37 -5.79 -5.00 -6.17
N SER A 38 -4.67 -4.30 -6.07
CA SER A 38 -4.59 -2.84 -5.98
C SER A 38 -3.52 -2.35 -6.93
N ARG A 39 -3.81 -1.26 -7.64
CA ARG A 39 -2.79 -0.51 -8.38
C ARG A 39 -1.92 0.34 -7.47
N TYR A 40 -2.30 0.46 -6.20
CA TYR A 40 -1.58 1.24 -5.22
C TYR A 40 -0.66 0.35 -4.40
N TRP A 41 0.51 0.88 -4.11
CA TRP A 41 1.55 0.23 -3.33
C TRP A 41 2.29 1.29 -2.51
N CYS A 42 2.96 0.87 -1.45
CA CYS A 42 3.90 1.73 -0.77
C CYS A 42 5.30 1.50 -1.38
N PRO A 43 5.94 2.53 -1.98
CA PRO A 43 7.28 2.37 -2.58
C PRO A 43 8.36 2.14 -1.53
N GLU A 44 8.19 2.70 -0.34
CA GLU A 44 9.13 2.62 0.78
C GLU A 44 9.15 1.21 1.40
N SER A 45 7.99 0.60 1.67
CA SER A 45 7.89 -0.79 2.17
C SER A 45 7.81 -1.85 1.07
N ARG A 46 7.69 -1.43 -0.19
CA ARG A 46 7.48 -2.28 -1.38
C ARG A 46 6.27 -3.23 -1.27
N THR A 47 5.27 -2.88 -0.46
CA THR A 47 4.08 -3.72 -0.25
C THR A 47 2.86 -3.22 -1.02
N GLY A 48 2.13 -4.16 -1.63
CA GLY A 48 0.82 -3.88 -2.23
C GLY A 48 -0.24 -3.69 -1.15
N LEU A 49 -0.92 -2.55 -1.17
CA LEU A 49 -1.95 -2.19 -0.18
C LEU A 49 -3.12 -1.50 -0.88
N CYS A 50 -4.33 -1.65 -0.33
CA CYS A 50 -5.44 -0.82 -0.77
C CYS A 50 -5.22 0.65 -0.34
N PRO A 51 -5.62 1.64 -1.15
CA PRO A 51 -5.49 3.08 -0.82
C PRO A 51 -6.08 3.45 0.54
N ALA A 52 -7.21 2.83 0.89
CA ALA A 52 -7.83 2.85 2.19
C ALA A 52 -8.72 1.60 2.33
N PRO A 53 -8.96 1.08 3.55
CA PRO A 53 -8.34 1.46 4.82
C PRO A 53 -6.98 0.75 5.07
N CYS A 54 -6.55 -0.13 4.16
CA CYS A 54 -5.40 -1.01 4.40
C CYS A 54 -4.07 -0.26 4.59
N SER A 55 -3.77 0.74 3.76
CA SER A 55 -2.56 1.57 3.91
C SER A 55 -2.46 2.19 5.30
N GLY A 56 -3.54 2.80 5.79
CA GLY A 56 -3.64 3.38 7.12
C GLY A 56 -3.33 2.34 8.18
N ILE A 57 -4.08 1.22 8.20
CA ILE A 57 -3.90 0.16 9.20
C ILE A 57 -2.49 -0.44 9.16
N TYR A 58 -1.90 -0.59 7.99
CA TYR A 58 -0.57 -1.19 7.83
C TYR A 58 0.54 -0.29 8.38
N HIS A 59 0.43 1.03 8.17
CA HIS A 59 1.46 1.99 8.60
C HIS A 59 1.18 2.66 9.96
N THR A 60 -0.03 2.51 10.52
CA THR A 60 -0.35 3.01 11.87
C THR A 60 -0.26 1.94 12.96
N LYS A 61 -0.15 0.65 12.60
CA LYS A 61 0.18 -0.40 13.56
C LYS A 61 1.69 -0.33 13.85
N ALA A 62 2.04 0.32 14.95
CA ALA A 62 3.36 0.26 15.56
C ALA A 62 3.67 -1.14 16.11
#